data_AF-A0A174T601-F1
#
_entry.id   AF-A0A174T601-F1
#
_cell.length_a   1.000
_cell.length_b   1.000
_cell.length_c   1.000
_cell.angle_alpha   90.00
_cell.angle_beta   90.00
_cell.angle_gamma   90.00
#
_symmetry.space_group_name_H-M   'P 1'
#
loop_
_entity.id
_entity.type
_entity.pdbx_description
1 polymer ?
#
loop_
_entity_poly.entity_id
_entity_poly.type
_entity_poly.pdbx_seq_one_letter_code
_entity_poly.pdbx_strand_id
1 'polypeptide(L)'
;MMVSNLDFINIAMTSLKRMTPNQKLIFKTFKKDRKVEILKLENSYTIIEDGFKNNIIENLDYKEIKKILKEIQKIEFPRSNKLWYSITNFVSKK
;
A
#
# COMPACT_ATOMS: atom_id res chain seq x y z
N MET A 1 -2.52 12.22 4.95
CA MET A 1 -2.04 13.26 4.02
C MET A 1 -2.53 12.92 2.61
N MET A 2 -2.75 13.90 1.74
CA MET A 2 -3.00 13.63 0.32
C MET A 2 -1.68 13.64 -0.45
N VAL A 3 -1.49 12.67 -1.34
CA VAL A 3 -0.31 12.53 -2.19
C VAL A 3 -0.71 12.40 -3.65
N SER A 4 0.17 12.78 -4.57
CA SER A 4 -0.06 12.55 -6.00
C SER A 4 -0.02 11.06 -6.30
N ASN A 5 -0.89 10.61 -7.20
CA ASN A 5 -0.82 9.23 -7.69
C ASN A 5 0.51 8.96 -8.42
N LEU A 6 1.09 9.95 -9.10
CA LEU A 6 2.40 9.78 -9.76
C LEU A 6 3.51 9.42 -8.76
N ASP A 7 3.43 9.97 -7.55
CA ASP A 7 4.39 9.73 -6.48
C ASP A 7 4.08 8.49 -5.64
N PHE A 8 2.96 7.80 -5.91
CA PHE A 8 2.48 6.64 -5.15
C PHE A 8 3.59 5.62 -4.88
N ILE A 9 4.29 5.18 -5.92
CA ILE A 9 5.34 4.15 -5.81
C ILE A 9 6.51 4.69 -4.98
N ASN A 10 6.98 5.90 -5.27
CA ASN A 10 8.14 6.47 -4.58
C ASN A 10 7.86 6.67 -3.09
N ILE A 11 6.68 7.20 -2.76
CA ILE A 11 6.23 7.40 -1.38
C ILE A 11 6.07 6.06 -0.69
N ALA A 12 5.46 5.07 -1.34
CA ALA A 12 5.28 3.74 -0.76
C ALA A 12 6.61 3.10 -0.40
N MET A 13 7.54 3.02 -1.36
CA MET A 13 8.85 2.41 -1.14
C MET A 13 9.66 3.13 -0.06
N THR A 14 9.66 4.47 -0.06
CA THR A 14 10.39 5.27 0.94
C THR A 14 9.77 5.13 2.34
N SER A 15 8.44 4.98 2.41
CA SER A 15 7.74 4.76 3.67
C SER A 15 8.02 3.38 4.24
N LEU A 16 7.95 2.33 3.41
CA LEU A 16 8.25 0.95 3.80
C LEU A 16 9.67 0.78 4.35
N LYS A 17 10.65 1.53 3.81
CA LYS A 17 12.02 1.58 4.36
C LYS A 17 12.09 2.13 5.78
N ARG A 18 11.26 3.13 6.10
CA ARG A 18 11.25 3.82 7.40
C ARG A 18 10.32 3.18 8.42
N MET A 19 9.37 2.39 7.97
CA MET A 19 8.41 1.71 8.84
C MET A 19 9.09 0.64 9.69
N THR A 20 8.61 0.46 10.91
CA THR A 20 8.93 -0.69 11.75
C THR A 20 8.00 -1.86 11.43
N PRO A 21 8.33 -3.10 11.85
CA PRO A 21 7.37 -4.19 11.86
C PRO A 21 6.08 -3.80 12.61
N ASN A 22 4.96 -4.43 12.25
CA ASN A 22 3.61 -4.17 12.77
C ASN A 22 3.04 -2.79 12.40
N GLN A 23 3.63 -2.15 11.39
CA GLN A 23 3.06 -0.97 10.75
C GLN A 23 2.45 -1.34 9.41
N LYS A 24 1.33 -0.69 9.09
CA LYS A 24 0.73 -0.76 7.78
C LYS A 24 0.69 0.60 7.13
N LEU A 25 0.95 0.58 5.84
CA LEU A 25 0.82 1.72 4.96
C LEU A 25 -0.50 1.59 4.22
N ILE A 26 -1.30 2.65 4.22
CA ILE A 26 -2.62 2.64 3.61
C ILE A 26 -2.68 3.73 2.56
N PHE A 27 -3.09 3.34 1.37
CA PHE A 27 -3.50 4.23 0.30
C PHE A 27 -4.98 4.08 0.01
N LYS A 28 -5.70 5.20 -0.16
CA LYS A 28 -7.11 5.19 -0.56
C LYS A 28 -7.35 6.19 -1.67
N THR A 29 -8.33 5.92 -2.53
CA THR A 29 -8.86 6.93 -3.45
C THR A 29 -9.51 8.07 -2.67
N PHE A 30 -9.72 9.20 -3.34
CA PHE A 30 -10.45 10.33 -2.76
C PHE A 30 -11.86 9.95 -2.30
N LYS A 31 -12.56 9.14 -3.09
CA LYS A 31 -13.90 8.60 -2.76
C LYS A 31 -13.87 7.52 -1.68
N LYS A 32 -12.69 7.01 -1.32
CA LYS A 32 -12.46 5.92 -0.36
C LYS A 32 -13.14 4.60 -0.75
N ASP A 33 -13.50 4.46 -2.03
CA ASP A 33 -14.10 3.26 -2.63
C ASP A 33 -13.06 2.20 -3.00
N ARG A 34 -11.78 2.59 -3.07
CA ARG A 34 -10.67 1.67 -3.30
C ARG A 34 -9.54 1.95 -2.31
N LYS A 35 -8.95 0.89 -1.81
CA LYS A 35 -7.94 0.89 -0.76
C LYS A 35 -6.87 -0.14 -1.09
N VAL A 36 -5.62 0.23 -0.83
CA VAL A 36 -4.47 -0.65 -0.89
C VAL A 36 -3.74 -0.52 0.44
N GLU A 37 -3.56 -1.62 1.13
CA GLU A 37 -2.82 -1.69 2.39
C GLU A 37 -1.54 -2.51 2.19
N ILE A 38 -0.44 -2.07 2.77
CA ILE A 38 0.84 -2.79 2.78
C ILE A 38 1.25 -2.95 4.23
N LEU A 39 1.19 -4.18 4.73
CA LEU A 39 1.62 -4.54 6.08
C LEU A 39 3.10 -4.88 6.03
N LYS A 40 3.86 -4.32 6.97
CA LYS A 40 5.24 -4.70 7.23
C LYS A 40 5.27 -5.71 8.38
N LEU A 41 5.65 -6.94 8.08
CA LEU A 41 5.94 -7.99 9.05
C LEU A 41 7.43 -7.94 9.40
N GLU A 42 7.89 -8.86 10.26
CA GLU A 42 9.30 -8.87 10.68
C GLU A 42 10.25 -9.13 9.50
N ASN A 43 9.93 -10.15 8.69
CA ASN A 43 10.80 -10.60 7.59
C ASN A 43 10.16 -10.47 6.20
N SER A 44 8.90 -10.03 6.12
CA SER A 44 8.15 -10.00 4.87
C SER A 44 7.14 -8.87 4.83
N TYR A 45 6.48 -8.72 3.69
CA TYR A 45 5.40 -7.78 3.50
C TYR A 45 4.15 -8.48 2.99
N THR A 46 3.00 -7.94 3.36
CA THR A 46 1.70 -8.39 2.84
C THR A 46 1.00 -7.20 2.20
N ILE A 47 0.53 -7.36 0.97
CA ILE A 47 -0.29 -6.37 0.27
C ILE A 47 -1.73 -6.85 0.29
N ILE A 48 -2.65 -5.97 0.67
CA ILE A 48 -4.09 -6.19 0.63
C ILE A 48 -4.70 -5.14 -0.29
N GLU A 49 -5.32 -5.62 -1.36
CA GLU A 49 -6.12 -4.84 -2.30
C GLU A 49 -7.59 -4.97 -1.92
N ASP A 50 -8.30 -3.85 -1.82
CA ASP A 50 -9.71 -3.76 -1.44
C ASP A 50 -10.35 -2.66 -2.29
N GLY A 51 -10.78 -3.03 -3.50
CA GLY A 51 -11.18 -2.08 -4.52
C GLY A 51 -11.72 -2.75 -5.78
N PHE A 52 -11.00 -2.63 -6.90
CA PHE A 52 -11.32 -3.35 -8.13
C PHE A 52 -10.98 -4.85 -8.01
N LYS A 53 -9.82 -5.16 -7.42
CA LYS A 53 -9.44 -6.50 -6.99
C LYS A 53 -9.51 -6.59 -5.48
N ASN A 54 -10.04 -7.70 -4.99
CA ASN A 54 -10.03 -8.05 -3.58
C ASN A 54 -9.03 -9.19 -3.39
N ASN A 55 -7.75 -8.83 -3.28
CA ASN A 55 -6.66 -9.79 -3.30
C ASN A 55 -5.71 -9.57 -2.13
N ILE A 56 -5.14 -10.66 -1.64
CA ILE A 56 -4.16 -10.65 -0.55
C ILE A 56 -2.92 -11.36 -1.09
N ILE A 57 -1.79 -10.65 -1.05
CA ILE A 57 -0.50 -11.15 -1.51
C ILE A 57 0.46 -11.12 -0.33
N GLU A 58 0.79 -12.30 0.18
CA GLU A 58 1.62 -12.50 1.37
C GLU A 58 3.06 -12.86 1.03
N ASN A 59 3.95 -12.81 2.02
CA ASN A 59 5.34 -13.25 1.92
C ASN A 59 6.16 -12.55 0.83
N LEU A 60 5.89 -11.26 0.61
CA LEU A 60 6.59 -10.48 -0.42
C LEU A 60 7.91 -9.91 0.07
N ASP A 61 8.88 -9.89 -0.83
CA ASP A 61 10.12 -9.16 -0.66
C ASP A 61 10.00 -7.70 -1.08
N TYR A 62 10.85 -6.84 -0.52
CA TYR A 62 10.90 -5.41 -0.85
C TYR A 62 11.06 -5.14 -2.36
N LYS A 63 11.79 -6.00 -3.09
CA LYS A 63 11.97 -5.87 -4.55
C LYS A 63 10.70 -6.17 -5.34
N GLU A 64 9.89 -7.12 -4.86
CA GLU A 64 8.67 -7.59 -5.52
C GLU A 64 7.53 -6.58 -5.37
N ILE A 65 7.43 -5.96 -4.19
CA ILE A 65 6.45 -4.91 -3.89
C ILE A 65 6.46 -3.82 -4.96
N LYS A 66 7.66 -3.38 -5.40
CA LYS A 66 7.76 -2.34 -6.43
C LYS A 66 7.09 -2.72 -7.75
N LYS A 67 7.18 -3.99 -8.15
CA LYS A 67 6.54 -4.49 -9.38
C LYS A 67 5.03 -4.54 -9.20
N ILE A 68 4.58 -5.11 -8.09
CA ILE A 68 3.15 -5.24 -7.76
C ILE A 68 2.49 -3.87 -7.68
N LEU A 69 3.11 -2.90 -7.00
CA LEU A 69 2.57 -1.54 -6.89
C LEU A 69 2.39 -0.84 -8.24
N LYS A 70 3.21 -1.14 -9.26
CA LYS A 70 3.01 -0.61 -10.61
C LYS A 70 1.74 -1.15 -11.26
N GLU A 71 1.43 -2.41 -11.05
CA GLU A 71 0.20 -3.03 -11.57
C GLU A 71 -1.01 -2.50 -10.82
N ILE A 72 -0.94 -2.46 -9.50
CA ILE A 72 -1.97 -1.88 -8.63
C ILE A 72 -2.27 -0.44 -9.03
N GLN A 73 -1.24 0.40 -9.24
CA GLN A 73 -1.44 1.79 -9.65
C GLN A 73 -2.27 1.92 -10.93
N LYS A 74 -2.05 1.03 -11.91
CA LYS A 74 -2.78 1.03 -13.18
C LYS A 74 -4.21 0.50 -13.04
N ILE A 75 -4.43 -0.49 -12.18
CA ILE A 75 -5.71 -1.17 -12.02
C ILE A 75 -6.61 -0.44 -11.02
N GLU A 76 -6.09 -0.19 -9.81
CA GLU A 76 -6.83 0.44 -8.71
C GLU A 76 -6.91 1.96 -8.84
N PHE A 77 -5.88 2.60 -9.39
CA PHE A 77 -5.80 4.07 -9.45
C PHE A 77 -5.69 4.67 -10.88
N PRO A 78 -6.37 4.16 -11.93
CA PRO A 78 -6.17 4.60 -13.32
C PRO A 78 -6.49 6.08 -13.57
N ARG A 79 -7.43 6.66 -12.81
CA ARG A 79 -7.90 8.05 -12.99
C ARG A 79 -7.81 8.89 -11.72
N SER A 80 -7.23 8.34 -10.65
CA SER A 80 -7.10 9.07 -9.40
C SER A 80 -5.89 9.99 -9.49
N ASN A 81 -6.09 11.31 -9.44
CA ASN A 81 -4.98 12.26 -9.43
C ASN A 81 -4.32 12.36 -8.04
N LYS A 82 -5.11 12.18 -6.99
CA LYS A 82 -4.63 12.24 -5.60
C LYS A 82 -5.13 11.03 -4.81
N LEU A 83 -4.26 10.55 -3.91
CA LEU A 83 -4.53 9.44 -3.01
C LEU A 83 -4.39 9.90 -1.56
N TRP A 84 -5.24 9.38 -0.70
CA TRP A 84 -5.04 9.44 0.74
C TRP A 84 -3.92 8.50 1.13
N TYR A 85 -2.97 9.00 1.90
CA TYR A 85 -1.83 8.28 2.44
C TYR A 85 -1.86 8.37 3.97
N SER A 86 -1.68 7.24 4.64
CA SER A 86 -1.50 7.15 6.09
C SER A 86 -0.66 5.95 6.46
N ILE A 87 0.19 6.09 7.48
CA ILE A 87 0.81 4.97 8.18
C ILE A 87 0.09 4.80 9.51
N THR A 88 -0.21 3.56 9.89
CA THR A 88 -0.77 3.24 11.20
C THR A 88 -0.15 1.96 11.73
N ASN A 89 -0.11 1.81 13.05
CA ASN A 89 0.28 0.55 13.66
C ASN A 89 -0.93 -0.39 13.58
N PHE A 90 -0.71 -1.63 13.19
CA PHE A 90 -1.71 -2.67 13.36
C PHE A 90 -1.30 -3.52 14.54
N VAL A 91 -2.18 -3.64 15.53
CA VAL A 91 -2.00 -4.62 16.59
C VAL A 91 -2.46 -5.94 16.01
N SER A 92 -1.53 -6.87 15.79
CA SER A 92 -1.90 -8.28 15.64
C SER A 92 -2.56 -8.66 16.96
N LYS A 93 -3.89 -8.76 16.99
CA LYS A 93 -4.60 -9.21 18.19
C LYS A 93 -4.04 -10.59 18.52
N LYS A 94 -3.28 -10.64 19.61
CA LYS A 94 -2.87 -11.87 20.27
C LYS A 94 -4.11 -12.62 20.74
#